data_AF-A0A0W1QIU3-F1
#
_entry.id   AF-A0A0W1QIU3-F1
#
_cell.length_a   1.000
_cell.length_b   1.000
_cell.length_c   1.000
_cell.angle_alpha   90.00
_cell.angle_beta   90.00
_cell.angle_gamma   90.00
#
_symmetry.space_group_name_H-M   'P 1'
#
loop_
_entity.id
_entity.type
_entity.pdbx_description
1 polymer ?
#
loop_
_entity_poly.entity_id
_entity_poly.type
_entity_poly.pdbx_seq_one_letter_code
_entity_poly.pdbx_strand_id
1 'polypeptide(L)'
;MERVLQKAAYAAGCPLTILTAKWVRWSSASFDGARHLLTIELDETAASAAWLDALPEADLPIPGHLVADLVIASRSTSGGRITAAVEVLTVEAC
;
A
#
# COMPACT_ATOMS: atom_id res chain seq x y z
N MET A 1 1.52 -1.70 8.71
CA MET A 1 1.57 -1.68 7.23
C MET A 1 2.30 -0.44 6.73
N GLU A 2 1.92 0.72 7.24
CA GLU A 2 2.47 2.06 7.02
C GLU A 2 3.98 2.11 6.77
N ARG A 3 4.77 1.59 7.72
CA ARG A 3 6.25 1.61 7.63
C ARG A 3 6.79 0.80 6.45
N VAL A 4 6.15 -0.32 6.11
CA VAL A 4 6.55 -1.19 5.00
C VAL A 4 6.32 -0.45 3.69
N LEU A 5 5.13 0.15 3.54
CA LEU A 5 4.77 0.92 2.34
C LEU A 5 5.67 2.15 2.17
N GLN A 6 5.95 2.90 3.24
CA GLN A 6 6.88 4.03 3.22
C GLN A 6 8.30 3.60 2.81
N LYS A 7 8.79 2.48 3.36
CA LYS A 7 10.12 1.94 3.02
C LYS A 7 10.20 1.53 1.54
N ALA A 8 9.17 0.84 1.04
CA ALA A 8 9.11 0.43 -0.37
C ALA A 8 9.11 1.63 -1.31
N ALA A 9 8.31 2.66 -0.99
CA ALA A 9 8.22 3.89 -1.77
C ALA A 9 9.54 4.67 -1.77
N TYR A 10 10.18 4.78 -0.60
CA TYR A 10 11.50 5.39 -0.47
C TYR A 10 12.58 4.65 -1.26
N ALA A 11 12.58 3.31 -1.23
CA ALA A 11 13.51 2.49 -2.01
C ALA A 11 13.33 2.67 -3.54
N ALA A 12 12.11 2.97 -3.99
CA ALA A 12 11.79 3.29 -5.38
C ALA A 12 12.03 4.77 -5.76
N GLY A 13 12.57 5.59 -4.84
CA GLY A 13 12.78 7.03 -5.08
C GLY A 13 11.48 7.84 -5.14
N CYS A 14 10.36 7.27 -4.67
CA CYS A 14 9.04 7.88 -4.66
C CYS A 14 8.60 8.11 -3.20
N PRO A 15 9.19 9.06 -2.45
CA PRO A 15 8.80 9.28 -1.07
C PRO A 15 7.30 9.61 -0.99
N LEU A 16 6.63 8.99 -0.02
CA LEU A 16 5.20 9.19 0.20
C LEU A 16 4.91 9.68 1.61
N THR A 17 3.79 10.37 1.75
CA THR A 17 3.17 10.72 3.03
C THR A 17 1.93 9.87 3.24
N ILE A 18 1.72 9.37 4.45
CA ILE A 18 0.49 8.68 4.82
C ILE A 18 -0.47 9.72 5.39
N LEU A 19 -1.58 9.96 4.70
CA LEU A 19 -2.62 10.89 5.13
C LEU A 19 -3.56 10.22 6.13
N THR A 20 -3.96 8.98 5.85
CA THR A 20 -4.75 8.16 6.77
C THR A 20 -4.30 6.70 6.72
N ALA A 21 -4.42 6.02 7.85
CA ALA A 21 -4.20 4.58 7.94
C ALA A 21 -5.23 3.99 8.90
N LYS A 22 -5.94 2.97 8.43
CA LYS A 22 -6.88 2.19 9.23
C LYS A 22 -6.65 0.72 8.91
N TRP A 23 -6.99 -0.14 9.85
CA TRP A 23 -7.03 -1.56 9.60
C TRP A 23 -8.17 -2.19 10.39
N VAL A 24 -8.65 -3.32 9.88
CA VAL A 24 -9.63 -4.17 10.56
C VAL A 24 -9.15 -5.61 10.50
N ARG A 25 -9.49 -6.39 11.53
CA ARG A 25 -9.27 -7.83 11.48
C ARG A 25 -10.11 -8.40 10.35
N TRP A 26 -9.52 -9.32 9.59
CA TRP A 26 -10.14 -9.99 8.47
C TRP A 26 -9.86 -11.48 8.56
N SER A 27 -10.86 -12.31 8.26
CA SER A 27 -10.71 -13.75 8.19
C SER A 27 -11.48 -14.28 6.99
N SER A 28 -10.98 -15.37 6.41
CA SER A 28 -11.64 -16.16 5.37
C SER A 28 -11.84 -17.60 5.88
N ALA A 29 -12.28 -18.50 5.00
CA ALA A 29 -12.46 -19.91 5.37
C ALA A 29 -11.14 -20.60 5.81
N SER A 30 -10.00 -20.16 5.27
CA SER A 30 -8.71 -20.83 5.46
C SER A 30 -7.61 -19.94 6.03
N PHE A 31 -7.84 -18.63 6.11
CA PHE A 31 -6.81 -17.68 6.50
C PHE A 31 -7.32 -16.61 7.43
N ASP A 32 -6.41 -16.22 8.31
CA ASP A 32 -6.58 -15.22 9.33
C ASP A 32 -5.59 -14.08 9.06
N GLY A 33 -6.04 -12.83 9.19
CA GLY A 33 -5.18 -11.68 9.02
C GLY A 33 -5.90 -10.34 9.14
N ALA A 34 -5.51 -9.39 8.30
CA ALA A 34 -5.98 -8.00 8.40
C ALA A 34 -6.16 -7.36 7.02
N ARG A 35 -7.17 -6.49 6.91
CA ARG A 35 -7.34 -5.57 5.77
C ARG A 35 -6.91 -4.18 6.20
N HIS A 36 -5.91 -3.63 5.52
CA HIS A 36 -5.38 -2.29 5.73
C HIS A 36 -5.94 -1.36 4.66
N LEU A 37 -6.40 -0.18 5.07
CA LEU A 37 -6.93 0.87 4.22
C LEU A 37 -6.08 2.11 4.46
N LEU A 38 -5.30 2.51 3.47
CA LEU A 38 -4.40 3.66 3.55
C LEU A 38 -4.78 4.72 2.51
N THR A 39 -4.61 5.98 2.89
CA THR A 39 -4.55 7.08 1.92
C THR A 39 -3.13 7.61 1.92
N ILE A 40 -2.48 7.58 0.76
CA ILE A 40 -1.11 8.06 0.58
C ILE A 40 -1.08 9.24 -0.39
N GLU A 41 -0.05 10.07 -0.24
CA GLU A 41 0.22 11.19 -1.12
C GLU A 41 1.68 11.16 -1.59
N LEU A 42 1.91 11.41 -2.88
CA LEU A 42 3.22 11.51 -3.51
C LEU A 42 3.31 12.78 -4.35
N ASP A 43 4.52 13.22 -4.69
CA ASP A 43 4.71 14.20 -5.78
C ASP A 43 4.17 13.65 -7.10
N GLU A 44 3.53 14.51 -7.90
CA GLU A 44 3.08 14.20 -9.25
C GLU A 44 4.28 14.11 -10.21
N THR A 45 4.88 12.93 -10.27
CA THR A 45 5.96 12.62 -11.21
C THR A 45 5.63 11.35 -12.00
N ALA A 46 6.27 11.20 -13.16
CA ALA A 46 6.15 9.97 -13.95
C ALA A 46 6.63 8.73 -13.17
N ALA A 47 7.66 8.89 -12.32
CA ALA A 47 8.16 7.82 -11.46
C ALA A 47 7.13 7.42 -10.39
N SER A 48 6.48 8.40 -9.75
CA SER A 48 5.42 8.15 -8.76
C SER A 48 4.23 7.43 -9.39
N ALA A 49 3.83 7.83 -10.60
CA ALA A 49 2.74 7.18 -11.33
C ALA A 49 3.08 5.73 -11.68
N ALA A 50 4.27 5.50 -12.24
CA ALA A 50 4.75 4.16 -12.59
C ALA A 50 4.92 3.25 -11.36
N TRP A 51 5.38 3.81 -10.24
CA TRP A 51 5.49 3.07 -8.98
C TRP A 51 4.12 2.65 -8.44
N LEU A 52 3.12 3.54 -8.47
CA LEU A 52 1.74 3.21 -8.09
C LEU A 52 1.13 2.12 -8.98
N ASP A 53 1.41 2.17 -10.30
CA ASP A 53 0.92 1.16 -11.24
C ASP A 53 1.58 -0.21 -11.01
N ALA A 54 2.83 -0.24 -10.53
CA ALA A 54 3.56 -1.47 -10.22
C ALA A 54 3.32 -2.01 -8.81
N LEU A 55 2.78 -1.19 -7.90
CA LEU A 55 2.62 -1.55 -6.48
C LEU A 55 1.78 -2.82 -6.23
N PRO A 56 0.67 -3.10 -6.96
CA PRO A 56 -0.11 -4.33 -6.79
C PRO A 56 0.70 -5.62 -6.94
N GLU A 57 1.73 -5.60 -7.78
CA GLU A 57 2.59 -6.76 -8.06
C GLU A 57 3.89 -6.72 -7.23
N ALA A 58 4.05 -5.72 -6.37
CA ALA A 58 5.27 -5.55 -5.59
C ALA A 58 5.33 -6.53 -4.42
N ASP A 59 6.48 -7.18 -4.25
CA ASP A 59 6.75 -7.97 -3.05
C ASP A 59 7.02 -7.03 -1.86
N LEU A 60 6.11 -7.08 -0.88
CA LEU A 60 6.18 -6.30 0.35
C LEU A 60 6.41 -7.25 1.53
N PRO A 61 7.68 -7.53 1.90
CA PRO A 61 7.97 -8.48 2.97
C PRO A 61 7.54 -7.93 4.34
N ILE A 62 6.71 -8.69 5.05
CA ILE A 62 6.25 -8.40 6.41
C ILE A 62 6.60 -9.59 7.31
N PRO A 63 7.43 -9.41 8.35
CA PRO A 63 7.73 -10.52 9.26
C PRO A 63 6.46 -11.14 9.86
N GLY A 64 6.30 -12.46 9.73
CA GLY A 64 5.14 -13.20 10.23
C GLY A 64 3.85 -13.05 9.43
N HIS A 65 3.87 -12.32 8.31
CA HIS A 65 2.69 -12.12 7.47
C HIS A 65 3.04 -12.15 5.98
N LEU A 66 2.06 -12.53 5.17
CA LEU A 66 2.14 -12.48 3.71
C LEU A 66 1.13 -11.45 3.21
N VAL A 67 1.50 -10.63 2.22
CA VAL A 67 0.54 -9.81 1.48
C VAL A 67 -0.17 -10.73 0.50
N ALA A 68 -1.45 -10.98 0.74
CA ALA A 68 -2.28 -11.85 -0.08
C ALA A 68 -2.91 -11.11 -1.27
N ASP A 69 -3.15 -9.80 -1.10
CA ASP A 69 -3.69 -8.93 -2.13
C ASP A 69 -3.29 -7.48 -1.84
N LEU A 70 -3.07 -6.70 -2.90
CA LEU A 70 -2.82 -5.27 -2.82
C LEU A 70 -3.44 -4.58 -4.03
N VAL A 71 -4.28 -3.58 -3.78
CA VAL A 71 -4.94 -2.82 -4.84
C VAL A 71 -4.86 -1.32 -4.61
N ILE A 72 -4.73 -0.57 -5.72
CA ILE A 72 -4.97 0.88 -5.73
C ILE A 72 -6.48 1.09 -5.98
N ALA A 73 -7.23 1.31 -4.91
CA ALA A 73 -8.68 1.45 -4.97
C ALA A 73 -9.13 2.75 -5.65
N SER A 74 -8.35 3.82 -5.51
CA SER A 74 -8.57 5.07 -6.24
C SER A 74 -7.28 5.88 -6.35
N ARG A 75 -7.23 6.74 -7.37
CA ARG A 75 -6.14 7.68 -7.62
C ARG A 75 -6.73 8.99 -8.12
N SER A 76 -6.26 10.09 -7.57
CA SER A 76 -6.55 11.44 -8.06
C SER A 76 -5.27 12.28 -8.06
N THR A 77 -5.27 13.30 -8.92
CA THR A 77 -4.12 14.18 -9.08
C THR A 77 -4.61 15.62 -8.95
N SER A 78 -3.96 16.40 -8.08
CA SER A 78 -4.30 17.81 -7.88
C SER A 78 -3.12 18.57 -7.27
N GLY A 79 -2.87 19.80 -7.75
CA GLY A 79 -1.86 20.68 -7.16
C GLY A 79 -0.44 20.12 -7.17
N GLY A 80 -0.07 19.30 -8.17
CA GLY A 80 1.26 18.67 -8.23
C GLY A 80 1.43 17.48 -7.27
N ARG A 81 0.32 16.94 -6.73
CA ARG A 81 0.30 15.77 -5.85
C ARG A 81 -0.58 14.68 -6.43
N ILE A 82 -0.18 13.43 -6.21
CA ILE A 82 -1.01 12.25 -6.47
C ILE A 82 -1.50 11.74 -5.11
N THR A 83 -2.82 11.70 -4.91
CA THR A 83 -3.44 11.04 -3.76
C THR A 83 -3.98 9.68 -4.19
N ALA A 84 -3.60 8.62 -3.49
CA ALA A 84 -4.05 7.26 -3.78
C ALA A 84 -4.64 6.59 -2.55
N ALA A 85 -5.77 5.89 -2.73
CA ALA A 85 -6.29 4.95 -1.75
C ALA A 85 -5.70 3.57 -2.03
N VAL A 86 -5.02 3.00 -1.05
CA VAL A 86 -4.37 1.69 -1.13
C VAL A 86 -5.06 0.74 -0.16
N GLU A 87 -5.44 -0.42 -0.66
CA GLU A 87 -5.94 -1.49 0.18
C GLU A 87 -4.97 -2.65 0.16
N VAL A 88 -4.62 -3.16 1.34
CA VAL A 88 -3.70 -4.30 1.46
C VAL A 88 -4.33 -5.38 2.33
N LEU A 89 -4.35 -6.59 1.82
CA LEU A 89 -4.75 -7.77 2.55
C LEU A 89 -3.50 -8.52 3.02
N THR A 90 -3.39 -8.72 4.33
CA THR A 90 -2.32 -9.52 4.91
C THR A 90 -2.89 -10.75 5.58
N VAL A 91 -2.23 -11.89 5.45
CA VAL A 91 -2.52 -13.14 6.17
C VAL A 91 -1.36 -13.52 7.08
N GLU A 92 -1.64 -14.19 8.19
CA GLU A 92 -0.63 -14.75 9.09
C GLU A 92 0.13 -15.88 8.40
N ALA A 93 1.47 -15.83 8.45
CA ALA A 93 2.32 -16.89 7.94
C ALA A 93 2.50 -17.98 9.02
N CYS A 94 2.08 -19.21 8.70
CA CYS A 94 2.27 -20.38 9.55
C CYS A 94 3.70 -20.92 9.52
#